data_AF-A0A0F4GT72-F1
#
_entry.id   AF-A0A0F4GT72-F1
#
_cell.length_a   1.000
_cell.length_b   1.000
_cell.length_c   1.000
_cell.angle_alpha   90.00
_cell.angle_beta   90.00
_cell.angle_gamma   90.00
#
_symmetry.space_group_name_H-M   'P 1'
#
loop_
_entity.id
_entity.type
_entity.pdbx_description
1 polymer ?
#
loop_
_entity_poly.entity_id
_entity_poly.type
_entity_poly.pdbx_seq_one_letter_code
_entity_poly.pdbx_strand_id
1 'polypeptide(L)'
;MAKAFTLQMSPARTGSTFGMLSLQTKARNSVELLLASPLRRALQTCQLSFAPCIERGLKIHAQPYAEEVSTNPSDTGSEASVLKEIFGPDLVDFDLLKLAWWKHEGEYATDAKAVNERARKLRKWIKGREEKEVVLVAHGFFNHYLTGEVDDEGQQTTPWWNEAELRTYAFEEEDDEQSMLYETEESLGGRKKEDRSKR
;
A
#
# COMPACT_ATOMS: atom_id res chain seq x y z
N MET A 1 -5.21 1.21 -13.19
CA MET A 1 -5.95 0.82 -11.96
C MET A 1 -5.03 0.95 -10.75
N ALA A 2 -5.55 1.09 -9.51
CA ALA A 2 -4.73 1.13 -8.30
C ALA A 2 -4.30 -0.28 -7.86
N LYS A 3 -3.25 -0.39 -7.03
CA LYS A 3 -2.63 -1.67 -6.66
C LYS A 3 -2.66 -1.87 -5.15
N ALA A 4 -3.07 -3.06 -4.70
CA ALA A 4 -3.21 -3.36 -3.29
C ALA A 4 -1.91 -3.95 -2.73
N PHE A 5 -1.56 -3.54 -1.53
CA PHE A 5 -0.43 -4.06 -0.78
C PHE A 5 -0.92 -4.55 0.59
N THR A 6 -0.39 -5.68 1.05
CA THR A 6 -0.63 -6.20 2.41
C THR A 6 0.68 -6.16 3.17
N LEU A 7 0.73 -5.41 4.26
CA LEU A 7 1.90 -5.23 5.10
C LEU A 7 1.69 -6.01 6.40
N GLN A 8 2.50 -7.05 6.60
CA GLN A 8 2.49 -7.91 7.77
C GLN A 8 3.53 -7.40 8.80
N MET A 9 3.12 -7.05 10.01
CA MET A 9 3.95 -6.35 11.01
C MET A 9 4.37 -7.27 12.18
N SER A 10 5.19 -8.31 11.98
CA SER A 10 6.04 -8.94 13.04
C SER A 10 6.76 -10.23 12.59
N PRO A 11 7.79 -10.71 13.34
CA PRO A 11 8.88 -11.49 12.77
C PRO A 11 8.77 -13.03 12.89
N ALA A 12 9.30 -13.67 11.84
CA ALA A 12 9.88 -15.02 11.66
C ALA A 12 9.23 -16.33 12.18
N ARG A 13 9.19 -17.29 11.22
CA ARG A 13 9.32 -18.76 11.28
C ARG A 13 8.27 -19.60 12.02
N THR A 14 7.59 -20.45 11.26
CA THR A 14 7.77 -21.92 11.29
C THR A 14 7.04 -22.58 10.12
N GLY A 15 7.70 -23.53 9.46
CA GLY A 15 7.21 -24.21 8.28
C GLY A 15 6.01 -25.10 8.53
N SER A 16 5.09 -25.15 7.57
CA SER A 16 4.28 -26.34 7.29
C SER A 16 3.70 -26.23 5.90
N THR A 17 3.96 -27.25 5.08
CA THR A 17 3.38 -27.47 3.76
C THR A 17 1.90 -27.82 3.87
N PHE A 18 0.99 -27.09 3.21
CA PHE A 18 -0.21 -27.68 2.59
C PHE A 18 -1.01 -26.69 1.72
N GLY A 19 -1.48 -27.19 0.57
CA GLY A 19 -2.80 -26.85 0.02
C GLY A 19 -2.97 -25.51 -0.69
N MET A 20 -3.10 -25.57 -2.01
CA MET A 20 -3.56 -24.47 -2.89
C MET A 20 -5.06 -24.20 -2.67
N LEU A 21 -5.41 -23.68 -1.49
CA LEU A 21 -6.71 -23.06 -1.14
C LEU A 21 -6.53 -22.41 0.26
N SER A 22 -6.63 -21.07 0.38
CA SER A 22 -6.93 -20.29 1.63
C SER A 22 -6.07 -19.06 1.99
N LEU A 23 -5.08 -18.64 1.18
CA LEU A 23 -4.35 -17.37 1.43
C LEU A 23 -5.29 -16.16 1.50
N GLN A 24 -6.36 -16.16 0.69
CA GLN A 24 -7.39 -15.12 0.70
C GLN A 24 -8.19 -15.07 2.00
N THR A 25 -8.42 -16.17 2.72
CA THR A 25 -9.34 -16.19 3.87
C THR A 25 -8.64 -15.90 5.19
N LYS A 26 -7.37 -16.29 5.33
CA LYS A 26 -6.61 -16.09 6.57
C LYS A 26 -6.19 -14.62 6.75
N ALA A 27 -5.65 -14.02 5.68
CA ALA A 27 -5.27 -12.60 5.68
C ALA A 27 -6.47 -11.68 5.95
N ARG A 28 -7.66 -12.00 5.40
CA ARG A 28 -8.86 -11.15 5.56
C ARG A 28 -9.34 -11.03 7.01
N ASN A 29 -9.20 -12.04 7.87
CA ASN A 29 -9.72 -11.97 9.23
C ASN A 29 -8.77 -11.29 10.22
N SER A 30 -7.47 -11.29 9.93
CA SER A 30 -6.46 -10.70 10.80
C SER A 30 -6.19 -9.22 10.53
N VAL A 31 -6.63 -8.67 9.38
CA VAL A 31 -6.47 -7.23 9.07
C VAL A 31 -7.08 -6.37 10.17
N GLU A 32 -6.28 -5.45 10.69
CA GLU A 32 -6.64 -4.50 11.76
C GLU A 32 -6.73 -3.05 11.25
N LEU A 33 -6.04 -2.72 10.14
CA LEU A 33 -6.04 -1.39 9.55
C LEU A 33 -6.13 -1.44 8.01
N LEU A 34 -7.00 -0.62 7.44
CA LEU A 34 -7.09 -0.37 6.00
C LEU A 34 -6.57 1.02 5.68
N LEU A 35 -5.54 1.11 4.86
CA LEU A 35 -5.03 2.35 4.27
C LEU A 35 -5.27 2.32 2.77
N ALA A 36 -5.51 3.49 2.20
CA ALA A 36 -5.50 3.66 0.76
C ALA A 36 -4.98 5.04 0.38
N SER A 37 -4.31 5.11 -0.76
CA SER A 37 -4.07 6.39 -1.43
C SER A 37 -5.40 7.15 -1.60
N PRO A 38 -5.43 8.47 -1.39
CA PRO A 38 -6.64 9.28 -1.57
C PRO A 38 -7.05 9.48 -3.04
N LEU A 39 -6.50 8.73 -3.99
CA LEU A 39 -7.00 8.67 -5.36
C LEU A 39 -8.24 7.76 -5.43
N ARG A 40 -9.29 8.22 -6.12
CA ARG A 40 -10.59 7.52 -6.21
C ARG A 40 -10.46 6.03 -6.55
N ARG A 41 -9.59 5.71 -7.51
CA ARG A 41 -9.33 4.32 -7.93
C ARG A 41 -8.77 3.44 -6.80
N ALA A 42 -7.94 3.98 -5.92
CA ALA A 42 -7.35 3.23 -4.80
C ALA A 42 -8.38 3.03 -3.68
N LEU A 43 -9.15 4.07 -3.37
CA LEU A 43 -10.28 3.98 -2.42
C LEU A 43 -11.32 2.94 -2.88
N GLN A 44 -11.71 2.97 -4.17
CA GLN A 44 -12.63 1.98 -4.75
C GLN A 44 -12.06 0.56 -4.72
N THR A 45 -10.78 0.38 -5.09
CA THR A 45 -10.12 -0.93 -4.99
C THR A 45 -10.10 -1.43 -3.55
N CYS A 46 -9.77 -0.57 -2.59
CA CYS A 46 -9.77 -0.94 -1.18
C CYS A 46 -11.18 -1.36 -0.71
N GLN A 47 -12.20 -0.56 -1.04
CA GLN A 47 -13.59 -0.85 -0.72
C GLN A 47 -14.04 -2.21 -1.26
N LEU A 48 -13.76 -2.50 -2.52
CA LEU A 48 -14.21 -3.74 -3.17
C LEU A 48 -13.42 -4.96 -2.71
N SER A 49 -12.09 -4.86 -2.67
CA SER A 49 -11.22 -5.99 -2.35
C SER A 49 -11.25 -6.38 -0.87
N PHE A 50 -11.54 -5.43 0.01
CA PHE A 50 -11.56 -5.63 1.47
C PHE A 50 -12.95 -5.39 2.08
N ALA A 51 -14.01 -5.54 1.28
CA ALA A 51 -15.40 -5.46 1.76
C ALA A 51 -15.67 -6.29 3.03
N PRO A 52 -15.16 -7.53 3.19
CA PRO A 52 -15.35 -8.28 4.45
C PRO A 52 -14.71 -7.62 5.68
N CYS A 53 -13.64 -6.84 5.52
CA CYS A 53 -13.01 -6.09 6.61
C CYS A 53 -13.85 -4.87 6.99
N ILE A 54 -14.49 -4.24 6.00
CA ILE A 54 -15.40 -3.10 6.20
C ILE A 54 -16.69 -3.56 6.86
N GLU A 55 -17.25 -4.69 6.44
CA GLU A 55 -18.42 -5.32 7.06
C GLU A 55 -18.18 -5.69 8.54
N ARG A 56 -16.92 -5.98 8.89
CA ARG A 56 -16.48 -6.18 10.28
C ARG A 56 -16.33 -4.88 11.07
N GLY A 57 -16.43 -3.72 10.43
CA GLY A 57 -16.40 -2.40 11.06
C GLY A 57 -15.12 -1.58 10.83
N LEU A 58 -14.17 -2.05 10.01
CA LEU A 58 -13.00 -1.21 9.68
C LEU A 58 -13.37 -0.08 8.71
N LYS A 59 -12.79 1.09 8.94
CA LYS A 59 -12.81 2.21 7.98
C LYS A 59 -11.54 2.20 7.12
N ILE A 60 -11.63 2.76 5.92
CA ILE A 60 -10.47 3.02 5.08
C ILE A 60 -9.87 4.36 5.50
N HIS A 61 -8.62 4.40 5.90
CA HIS A 61 -7.91 5.65 6.19
C HIS A 61 -7.21 6.16 4.91
N ALA A 62 -7.63 7.33 4.44
CA ALA A 62 -7.04 7.96 3.26
C ALA A 62 -5.64 8.50 3.61
N GLN A 63 -4.60 7.88 3.05
CA GLN A 63 -3.20 8.13 3.39
C GLN A 63 -2.49 8.87 2.24
N PRO A 64 -2.24 10.19 2.35
CA PRO A 64 -1.75 11.00 1.24
C PRO A 64 -0.32 10.64 0.82
N TYR A 65 0.50 10.10 1.72
CA TYR A 65 1.84 9.66 1.33
C TYR A 65 1.84 8.53 0.29
N ALA A 66 0.76 7.76 0.19
CA ALA A 66 0.61 6.63 -0.72
C ALA A 66 0.17 7.00 -2.15
N GLU A 67 0.11 8.29 -2.49
CA GLU A 67 -0.23 8.77 -3.84
C GLU A 67 0.73 8.25 -4.93
N GLU A 68 0.22 8.12 -6.16
CA GLU A 68 1.07 7.79 -7.31
C GLU A 68 2.10 8.89 -7.58
N VAL A 69 3.16 8.54 -8.28
CA VAL A 69 4.27 9.45 -8.60
C VAL A 69 4.11 9.96 -10.03
N SER A 70 3.27 10.97 -10.24
CA SER A 70 2.96 11.52 -11.56
C SER A 70 2.14 12.80 -11.44
N THR A 71 2.40 13.77 -12.33
CA THR A 71 1.60 15.00 -12.46
C THR A 71 0.52 14.87 -13.54
N ASN A 72 0.29 13.68 -14.10
CA ASN A 72 -0.79 13.49 -15.06
C ASN A 72 -2.14 13.78 -14.39
N PRO A 73 -3.11 14.34 -15.11
CA PRO A 73 -4.44 14.62 -14.55
C PRO A 73 -5.11 13.36 -13.94
N SER A 74 -4.82 12.18 -14.48
CA SER A 74 -5.30 10.90 -13.94
C SER A 74 -4.70 10.53 -12.59
N ASP A 75 -3.54 11.09 -12.24
CA ASP A 75 -2.80 10.85 -10.99
C ASP A 75 -2.84 12.05 -10.05
N THR A 76 -3.59 13.08 -10.41
CA THR A 76 -3.82 14.25 -9.56
C THR A 76 -4.99 13.98 -8.62
N GLY A 77 -4.76 14.23 -7.34
CA GLY A 77 -5.75 14.12 -6.27
C GLY A 77 -7.00 14.99 -6.40
N SER A 78 -7.89 14.83 -5.43
CA SER A 78 -9.03 15.72 -5.22
C SER A 78 -9.05 16.20 -3.78
N GLU A 79 -9.66 17.35 -3.54
CA GLU A 79 -9.88 17.82 -2.17
C GLU A 79 -10.65 16.81 -1.33
N ALA A 80 -10.41 16.80 -0.01
CA ALA A 80 -11.08 15.89 0.89
C ALA A 80 -12.62 16.03 0.88
N SER A 81 -13.14 17.25 0.67
CA SER A 81 -14.57 17.53 0.51
C SER A 81 -15.18 16.72 -0.64
N VAL A 82 -14.54 16.75 -1.82
CA VAL A 82 -14.96 16.02 -3.02
C VAL A 82 -14.95 14.51 -2.78
N LEU A 83 -13.92 13.99 -2.08
CA LEU A 83 -13.86 12.57 -1.77
C LEU A 83 -14.91 12.15 -0.73
N LYS A 84 -15.19 13.01 0.26
CA LYS A 84 -16.24 12.81 1.26
C LYS A 84 -17.63 12.71 0.63
N GLU A 85 -17.92 13.49 -0.41
CA GLU A 85 -19.19 13.40 -1.15
C GLU A 85 -19.35 12.06 -1.87
N ILE A 86 -18.26 11.46 -2.33
CA ILE A 86 -18.29 10.20 -3.10
C ILE A 86 -18.38 8.98 -2.19
N PHE A 87 -17.56 8.93 -1.13
CA PHE A 87 -17.41 7.74 -0.29
C PHE A 87 -18.14 7.83 1.05
N GLY A 88 -18.48 9.04 1.50
CA GLY A 88 -19.07 9.28 2.80
C GLY A 88 -18.07 9.16 3.98
N PRO A 89 -18.38 9.81 5.11
CA PRO A 89 -17.51 9.81 6.30
C PRO A 89 -17.54 8.50 7.11
N ASP A 90 -18.51 7.63 6.81
CA ASP A 90 -18.66 6.34 7.50
C ASP A 90 -17.74 5.26 6.91
N LEU A 91 -17.45 5.34 5.61
CA LEU A 91 -16.60 4.38 4.92
C LEU A 91 -15.11 4.77 4.94
N VAL A 92 -14.83 6.06 4.69
CA VAL A 92 -13.46 6.57 4.56
C VAL A 92 -13.20 7.66 5.60
N ASP A 93 -12.13 7.49 6.35
CA ASP A 93 -11.55 8.51 7.21
C ASP A 93 -10.57 9.38 6.41
N PHE A 94 -10.76 10.70 6.48
CA PHE A 94 -10.01 11.70 5.73
C PHE A 94 -9.15 12.61 6.64
N ASP A 95 -9.02 12.32 7.93
CA ASP A 95 -8.35 13.19 8.90
C ASP A 95 -6.86 13.40 8.62
N LEU A 96 -6.24 12.50 7.84
CA LEU A 96 -4.85 12.63 7.39
C LEU A 96 -4.67 13.61 6.21
N LEU A 97 -5.75 14.00 5.51
CA LEU A 97 -5.69 14.91 4.36
C LEU A 97 -5.66 16.39 4.80
N LYS A 98 -4.68 16.75 5.64
CA LYS A 98 -4.55 18.09 6.24
C LYS A 98 -3.87 19.12 5.34
N LEU A 99 -3.08 18.65 4.38
CA LEU A 99 -2.30 19.48 3.47
C LEU A 99 -2.86 19.40 2.06
N ALA A 100 -2.49 20.37 1.23
CA ALA A 100 -2.86 20.38 -0.19
C ALA A 100 -2.01 19.39 -1.01
N TRP A 101 -2.04 18.10 -0.63
CA TRP A 101 -1.23 17.03 -1.22
C TRP A 101 -1.42 16.93 -2.75
N TRP A 102 -2.64 17.18 -3.22
CA TRP A 102 -3.02 17.16 -4.65
C TRP A 102 -2.35 18.26 -5.50
N LYS A 103 -1.60 19.20 -4.90
CA LYS A 103 -0.84 20.22 -5.62
C LYS A 103 0.57 19.76 -6.02
N HIS A 104 1.03 18.64 -5.49
CA HIS A 104 2.38 18.07 -5.75
C HIS A 104 3.52 19.05 -5.46
N GLU A 105 3.42 19.77 -4.34
CA GLU A 105 4.44 20.72 -3.87
C GLU A 105 5.09 20.24 -2.56
N GLY A 106 6.32 20.70 -2.32
CA GLY A 106 7.04 20.42 -1.07
C GLY A 106 7.24 18.93 -0.84
N GLU A 107 6.72 18.41 0.27
CA GLU A 107 6.82 16.98 0.58
C GLU A 107 6.00 16.07 -0.35
N TYR A 108 5.05 16.63 -1.12
CA TYR A 108 4.27 15.88 -2.10
C TYR A 108 4.78 16.05 -3.53
N ALA A 109 5.91 16.71 -3.73
CA ALA A 109 6.55 16.80 -5.04
C ALA A 109 6.85 15.41 -5.62
N THR A 110 6.92 15.34 -6.95
CA THR A 110 7.09 14.09 -7.70
C THR A 110 8.54 13.77 -8.05
N ASP A 111 9.51 14.58 -7.59
CA ASP A 111 10.93 14.28 -7.76
C ASP A 111 11.37 13.13 -6.84
N ALA A 112 12.38 12.36 -7.28
CA ALA A 112 12.82 11.15 -6.60
C ALA A 112 13.16 11.37 -5.12
N LYS A 113 13.71 12.53 -4.75
CA LYS A 113 14.06 12.86 -3.36
C LYS A 113 12.80 13.03 -2.51
N ALA A 114 11.82 13.81 -2.97
CA ALA A 114 10.57 14.02 -2.26
C ALA A 114 9.78 12.70 -2.10
N VAL A 115 9.77 11.86 -3.14
CA VAL A 115 9.04 10.58 -3.12
C VAL A 115 9.72 9.56 -2.20
N ASN A 116 11.05 9.45 -2.21
CA ASN A 116 11.78 8.61 -1.25
C ASN A 116 11.49 9.03 0.21
N GLU A 117 11.46 10.33 0.47
CA GLU A 117 11.12 10.86 1.78
C GLU A 117 9.67 10.56 2.18
N ARG A 118 8.71 10.65 1.24
CA ARG A 118 7.32 10.20 1.46
C ARG A 118 7.23 8.72 1.79
N ALA A 119 7.92 7.88 1.03
CA ALA A 119 7.97 6.44 1.26
C ALA A 119 8.52 6.13 2.66
N ARG A 120 9.61 6.78 3.06
CA ARG A 120 10.20 6.68 4.40
C ARG A 120 9.23 7.13 5.50
N LYS A 121 8.59 8.28 5.34
CA LYS A 121 7.58 8.79 6.28
C LYS A 121 6.41 7.83 6.42
N LEU A 122 5.93 7.27 5.31
CA LEU A 122 4.87 6.27 5.32
C LEU A 122 5.32 5.01 6.07
N ARG A 123 6.46 4.41 5.73
CA ARG A 123 6.99 3.25 6.45
C ARG A 123 7.09 3.47 7.95
N LYS A 124 7.66 4.60 8.38
CA LYS A 124 7.73 4.96 9.80
C LYS A 124 6.36 5.15 10.44
N TRP A 125 5.44 5.81 9.73
CA TRP A 125 4.08 5.99 10.22
C TRP A 125 3.41 4.64 10.47
N ILE A 126 3.52 3.69 9.53
CA ILE A 126 2.91 2.38 9.71
C ILE A 126 3.68 1.54 10.77
N LYS A 127 5.02 1.56 10.81
CA LYS A 127 5.81 0.84 11.84
C LYS A 127 5.49 1.31 13.27
N GLY A 128 5.09 2.57 13.44
CA GLY A 128 4.68 3.14 14.72
C GLY A 128 3.23 2.87 15.12
N ARG A 129 2.47 2.13 14.32
CA ARG A 129 1.09 1.72 14.63
C ARG A 129 1.07 0.52 15.58
N GLU A 130 -0.03 0.38 16.32
CA GLU A 130 -0.26 -0.78 17.19
C GLU A 130 -0.83 -1.99 16.42
N GLU A 131 -1.43 -1.73 15.25
CA GLU A 131 -1.99 -2.73 14.37
C GLU A 131 -0.92 -3.64 13.75
N LYS A 132 -1.16 -4.96 13.81
CA LYS A 132 -0.21 -6.00 13.38
C LYS A 132 -0.36 -6.38 11.91
N GLU A 133 -1.53 -6.14 11.34
CA GLU A 133 -1.87 -6.52 9.98
C GLU A 133 -2.50 -5.32 9.29
N VAL A 134 -1.72 -4.68 8.43
CA VAL A 134 -2.11 -3.45 7.75
C VAL A 134 -2.24 -3.71 6.26
N VAL A 135 -3.37 -3.34 5.68
CA VAL A 135 -3.52 -3.27 4.23
C VAL A 135 -3.21 -1.85 3.79
N LEU A 136 -2.47 -1.69 2.71
CA LEU A 136 -2.26 -0.42 2.03
C LEU A 136 -2.59 -0.55 0.54
N VAL A 137 -3.60 0.14 0.05
CA VAL A 137 -3.89 0.21 -1.39
C VAL A 137 -3.25 1.45 -1.98
N ALA A 138 -2.19 1.28 -2.76
CA ALA A 138 -1.38 2.34 -3.37
C ALA A 138 -1.28 2.16 -4.90
N HIS A 139 -0.14 2.48 -5.50
CA HIS A 139 0.03 2.49 -6.95
C HIS A 139 1.36 1.90 -7.38
N GLY A 140 1.46 1.58 -8.67
CA GLY A 140 2.55 0.76 -9.18
C GLY A 140 3.91 1.42 -9.01
N PHE A 141 4.03 2.67 -9.41
CA PHE A 141 5.33 3.32 -9.37
C PHE A 141 5.70 3.71 -7.94
N PHE A 142 4.76 4.28 -7.19
CA PHE A 142 4.97 4.54 -5.77
C PHE A 142 5.37 3.30 -4.95
N ASN A 143 4.82 2.11 -5.26
CA ASN A 143 5.18 0.88 -4.55
C ASN A 143 6.67 0.55 -4.67
N HIS A 144 7.32 0.84 -5.80
CA HIS A 144 8.76 0.64 -5.93
C HIS A 144 9.55 1.52 -4.94
N TYR A 145 9.16 2.77 -4.73
CA TYR A 145 9.76 3.62 -3.69
C TYR A 145 9.47 3.10 -2.28
N LEU A 146 8.24 2.64 -2.05
CA LEU A 146 7.84 2.11 -0.76
C LEU A 146 8.68 0.89 -0.36
N THR A 147 9.04 0.05 -1.32
CA THR A 147 9.77 -1.21 -1.12
C THR A 147 11.27 -1.09 -1.36
N GLY A 148 11.80 0.10 -1.67
CA GLY A 148 13.23 0.29 -1.94
C GLY A 148 13.70 -0.27 -3.28
N GLU A 149 12.78 -0.52 -4.20
CA GLU A 149 13.04 -1.07 -5.54
C GLU A 149 13.24 0.05 -6.57
N VAL A 150 13.99 1.10 -6.19
CA VAL A 150 14.39 2.22 -7.06
C VAL A 150 15.88 2.49 -6.92
N ASP A 151 16.51 3.04 -7.96
CA ASP A 151 17.89 3.56 -7.90
C ASP A 151 17.95 5.01 -7.38
N ASP A 152 19.16 5.58 -7.33
CA ASP A 152 19.41 6.93 -6.83
C ASP A 152 18.71 8.02 -7.67
N GLU A 153 18.46 7.73 -8.95
CA GLU A 153 17.72 8.58 -9.87
C GLU A 153 16.19 8.38 -9.79
N GLY A 154 15.72 7.43 -8.98
CA GLY A 154 14.30 7.10 -8.81
C GLY A 154 13.71 6.22 -9.92
N GLN A 155 14.55 5.57 -10.72
CA GLN A 155 14.11 4.58 -11.70
C GLN A 155 13.91 3.24 -11.00
N GLN A 156 12.82 2.56 -11.32
CA GLN A 156 12.55 1.25 -10.72
C GLN A 156 13.59 0.20 -11.13
N THR A 157 13.94 -0.68 -10.20
CA THR A 157 14.93 -1.75 -10.41
C THR A 157 14.30 -3.13 -10.58
N THR A 158 12.97 -3.23 -10.45
CA THR A 158 12.20 -4.47 -10.57
C THR A 158 11.06 -4.36 -11.60
N PRO A 159 10.51 -5.49 -12.08
CA PRO A 159 9.36 -5.48 -12.99
C PRO A 159 8.15 -4.79 -12.40
N TRP A 160 7.36 -4.16 -13.28
CA TRP A 160 6.10 -3.54 -12.92
C TRP A 160 5.16 -4.51 -12.21
N TRP A 161 4.48 -3.99 -11.19
CA TRP A 161 3.38 -4.69 -10.55
C TRP A 161 2.23 -4.95 -11.53
N ASN A 162 1.56 -6.09 -11.44
CA ASN A 162 0.36 -6.38 -12.21
C ASN A 162 -0.85 -5.60 -11.67
N GLU A 163 -1.93 -5.51 -12.47
CA GLU A 163 -3.17 -4.86 -12.02
C GLU A 163 -3.78 -5.62 -10.84
N ALA A 164 -4.14 -4.90 -9.77
CA ALA A 164 -4.67 -5.46 -8.53
C ALA A 164 -3.83 -6.61 -7.94
N GLU A 165 -2.53 -6.65 -8.23
CA GLU A 165 -1.60 -7.61 -7.63
C GLU A 165 -1.56 -7.40 -6.11
N LEU A 166 -1.55 -8.51 -5.35
CA LEU A 166 -1.36 -8.53 -3.91
C LEU A 166 0.01 -9.12 -3.60
N ARG A 167 0.81 -8.41 -2.79
CA ARG A 167 2.06 -8.92 -2.23
C ARG A 167 2.06 -8.74 -0.71
N THR A 168 2.83 -9.55 0.01
CA THR A 168 3.00 -9.47 1.46
C THR A 168 4.45 -9.19 1.85
N TYR A 169 4.68 -8.20 2.71
CA TYR A 169 6.02 -7.77 3.17
C TYR A 169 6.03 -7.66 4.69
N ALA A 170 7.22 -7.68 5.27
CA ALA A 170 7.47 -7.40 6.68
C ALA A 170 8.58 -6.36 6.84
N PHE A 171 8.65 -5.72 8.01
CA PHE A 171 9.72 -4.78 8.33
C PHE A 171 11.01 -5.52 8.64
N GLU A 172 12.11 -4.95 8.17
CA GLU A 172 13.44 -5.36 8.59
C GLU A 172 13.65 -5.03 10.08
N GLU A 173 14.22 -5.99 10.83
CA GLU A 173 14.51 -5.83 12.25
C GLU A 173 15.71 -4.89 12.49
N GLU A 174 16.70 -4.94 11.59
CA GLU A 174 18.01 -4.30 11.77
C GLU A 174 18.07 -2.85 11.25
N ASP A 175 17.05 -2.37 10.52
CA ASP A 175 16.97 -1.01 9.98
C ASP A 175 15.85 -0.21 10.67
N ASP A 176 16.22 0.51 11.73
CA ASP A 176 15.31 1.41 12.45
C ASP A 176 15.18 2.79 11.77
N GLU A 177 16.24 3.28 11.12
CA GLU A 177 16.28 4.63 10.57
C GLU A 177 15.44 4.81 9.30
N GLN A 178 15.38 3.82 8.41
CA GLN A 178 14.59 3.89 7.17
C GLN A 178 13.31 3.06 7.24
N SER A 179 13.23 2.16 8.23
CA SER A 179 12.10 1.24 8.45
C SER A 179 11.79 0.43 7.18
N MET A 180 12.82 -0.14 6.56
CA MET A 180 12.71 -0.85 5.29
C MET A 180 11.86 -2.12 5.37
N LEU A 181 11.39 -2.55 4.20
CA LEU A 181 10.49 -3.66 4.01
C LEU A 181 11.15 -4.73 3.16
N TYR A 182 10.95 -6.00 3.52
CA TYR A 182 11.29 -7.14 2.67
C TYR A 182 10.03 -7.91 2.28
N GLU A 183 9.95 -8.34 1.02
CA GLU A 183 8.85 -9.19 0.56
C GLU A 183 8.96 -10.58 1.21
N THR A 184 7.85 -11.12 1.71
CA THR A 184 7.85 -12.43 2.35
C THR A 184 8.10 -13.55 1.34
N GLU A 185 8.65 -14.67 1.83
CA GLU A 185 8.88 -15.86 1.01
C GLU A 185 7.59 -16.41 0.37
N GLU A 186 6.46 -16.30 1.08
CA GLU A 186 5.14 -16.73 0.60
C GLU A 186 4.71 -15.93 -0.62
N SER A 187 4.81 -14.59 -0.55
CA SER A 187 4.51 -13.70 -1.68
C SER A 187 5.41 -13.99 -2.88
N LEU A 188 6.73 -14.07 -2.67
CA LEU A 188 7.70 -14.40 -3.71
C LEU A 188 7.42 -15.77 -4.36
N GLY A 189 7.05 -16.76 -3.57
CA GLY A 189 6.69 -18.10 -4.02
C GLY A 189 5.40 -18.13 -4.85
N GLY A 190 4.43 -17.27 -4.54
CA GLY A 190 3.19 -17.10 -5.30
C GLY A 190 3.45 -16.54 -6.71
N ARG A 191 4.24 -15.47 -6.81
CA ARG A 191 4.54 -14.80 -8.10
C ARG A 191 5.21 -15.74 -9.11
N LYS A 192 6.19 -16.53 -8.65
CA LYS A 192 6.92 -17.50 -9.51
C LYS A 192 6.03 -18.59 -10.09
N LYS A 193 4.92 -18.95 -9.43
CA LYS A 193 3.98 -19.98 -9.92
C LYS A 193 3.05 -19.41 -10.97
N GLU A 194 2.57 -18.18 -10.77
CA GLU A 194 1.70 -17.51 -11.73
C GLU A 194 2.42 -17.27 -13.07
N ASP A 195 3.67 -16.83 -13.03
CA ASP A 195 4.51 -16.66 -14.23
C ASP A 195 4.76 -17.96 -15.01
N ARG A 196 4.76 -19.11 -14.34
CA ARG A 196 4.89 -20.43 -14.99
C ARG A 196 3.56 -20.92 -15.58
N SER A 197 2.42 -20.52 -15.04
CA SER A 197 1.09 -20.89 -15.58
C SER A 197 0.68 -20.10 -16.83
N LYS A 198 1.38 -19.00 -17.12
CA LYS A 198 1.13 -18.15 -18.30
C LYS A 198 2.04 -18.51 -19.51
N ARG A 199 2.82 -19.60 -19.42
CA ARG A 199 3.72 -20.08 -20.49
C ARG A 199 3.19 -21.34 -21.16
#